data_AF-A0A9X3S9S5-F1
#
_entry.id   AF-A0A9X3S9S5-F1
#
_cell.length_a   1.000
_cell.length_b   1.000
_cell.length_c   1.000
_cell.angle_alpha   90.00
_cell.angle_beta   90.00
_cell.angle_gamma   90.00
#
_symmetry.space_group_name_H-M   'P 1'
#
loop_
_entity.id
_entity.type
_entity.pdbx_description
1 polymer ?
#
loop_
_entity_poly.entity_id
_entity_poly.type
_entity_poly.pdbx_seq_one_letter_code
_entity_poly.pdbx_strand_id
1 'polypeptide(L)'
;MIRGIHIVVAQPPPGVSDAEFNRWYDAHLDEILSVKGFRSARRFQLEPVVGEAGLPHRFICVYETDGDPREAVAELERAGMGSRDSYADLKDSDAGALPLPEWWDQVQFASWNGQPLGEERHGPRA
;
A
#
# COMPACT_ATOMS: atom_id res chain seq x y z
N MET A 1 5.81 19.34 -3.40
CA MET A 1 5.35 18.57 -4.59
C MET A 1 5.67 17.12 -4.37
N ILE A 2 4.77 16.23 -4.76
CA ILE A 2 4.97 14.78 -4.71
C ILE A 2 6.13 14.44 -5.63
N ARG A 3 7.13 13.70 -5.13
CA ARG A 3 8.32 13.35 -5.91
C ARG A 3 8.27 11.94 -6.49
N GLY A 4 7.36 11.11 -5.98
CA GLY A 4 6.96 9.85 -6.56
C GLY A 4 5.84 9.20 -5.76
N ILE A 5 5.33 8.10 -6.29
CA ILE A 5 4.30 7.29 -5.65
C ILE A 5 4.78 5.84 -5.52
N HIS A 6 4.36 5.19 -4.44
CA HIS A 6 4.40 3.75 -4.31
C HIS A 6 2.96 3.24 -4.31
N ILE A 7 2.64 2.32 -5.21
CA ILE A 7 1.30 1.78 -5.38
C ILE A 7 1.33 0.35 -4.88
N VAL A 8 0.38 0.00 -4.01
CA VAL A 8 0.12 -1.38 -3.60
C VAL A 8 -1.29 -1.75 -4.03
N VAL A 9 -1.43 -2.87 -4.72
CA VAL A 9 -2.73 -3.50 -4.96
C VAL A 9 -2.85 -4.71 -4.05
N ALA A 10 -4.07 -4.93 -3.54
CA ALA A 10 -4.31 -5.99 -2.59
C ALA A 10 -5.59 -6.75 -2.93
N GLN A 11 -5.53 -8.07 -2.75
CA GLN A 11 -6.66 -8.96 -2.89
C GLN A 11 -6.92 -9.69 -1.57
N PRO A 12 -8.04 -9.38 -0.90
CA PRO A 12 -8.49 -10.15 0.24
C PRO A 12 -8.74 -11.61 -0.16
N PRO A 13 -8.42 -12.57 0.71
CA PRO A 13 -8.74 -13.98 0.51
C PRO A 13 -10.25 -14.23 0.41
N PRO A 14 -10.67 -15.33 -0.23
CA PRO A 14 -12.06 -15.79 -0.16
C PRO A 14 -12.53 -15.93 1.29
N GLY A 15 -13.72 -15.40 1.60
CA GLY A 15 -14.32 -15.48 2.94
C GLY A 15 -13.98 -14.32 3.87
N VAL A 16 -12.98 -13.50 3.56
CA VAL A 16 -12.69 -12.27 4.31
C VAL A 16 -13.60 -11.16 3.83
N SER A 17 -14.33 -10.53 4.76
CA SER A 17 -15.21 -9.40 4.40
C SER A 17 -14.40 -8.16 4.06
N ASP A 18 -14.89 -7.36 3.10
CA ASP A 18 -14.25 -6.08 2.76
C ASP A 18 -14.12 -5.17 3.99
N ALA A 19 -15.12 -5.17 4.88
CA ALA A 19 -15.08 -4.38 6.11
C ALA A 19 -13.97 -4.83 7.07
N GLU A 20 -13.75 -6.13 7.23
CA GLU A 20 -12.67 -6.67 8.05
C GLU A 20 -11.29 -6.37 7.45
N PHE A 21 -11.14 -6.63 6.15
CA PHE A 21 -9.91 -6.33 5.41
C PHE A 21 -9.56 -4.84 5.52
N ASN A 22 -10.54 -3.96 5.29
CA ASN A 22 -10.33 -2.52 5.34
C ASN A 22 -9.95 -2.03 6.74
N ARG A 23 -10.59 -2.54 7.80
CA ARG A 23 -10.25 -2.17 9.19
C ARG A 23 -8.80 -2.48 9.54
N TRP A 24 -8.32 -3.67 9.16
CA TRP A 24 -6.93 -4.04 9.41
C TRP A 24 -5.97 -3.14 8.62
N TYR A 25 -6.27 -2.91 7.34
CA TYR A 25 -5.41 -2.16 6.46
C TYR A 25 -5.30 -0.69 6.89
N ASP A 26 -6.37 -0.09 7.42
CA ASP A 26 -6.33 1.30 7.92
C ASP A 26 -5.30 1.46 9.03
N ALA A 27 -5.19 0.49 9.95
CA ALA A 27 -4.13 0.48 10.96
C ALA A 27 -2.75 0.18 10.36
N HIS A 28 -2.69 -0.69 9.34
CA HIS A 28 -1.43 -0.99 8.65
C HIS A 28 -0.85 0.22 7.90
N LEU A 29 -1.70 1.14 7.40
CA LEU A 29 -1.23 2.37 6.77
C LEU A 29 -0.35 3.20 7.71
N ASP A 30 -0.73 3.30 8.98
CA ASP A 30 0.01 4.09 9.97
C ASP A 30 1.42 3.53 10.20
N GLU A 31 1.57 2.20 10.14
CA GLU A 31 2.89 1.55 10.23
C GLU A 31 3.76 1.90 9.02
N ILE A 32 3.20 1.87 7.81
CA ILE A 32 3.92 2.27 6.59
C ILE A 32 4.28 3.77 6.62
N LEU A 33 3.37 4.62 7.07
CA LEU A 33 3.60 6.07 7.18
C LEU A 33 4.60 6.43 8.28
N SER A 34 4.89 5.52 9.23
CA SER A 34 5.96 5.71 10.21
C SER A 34 7.36 5.54 9.60
N VAL A 35 7.46 4.93 8.42
CA VAL A 35 8.73 4.70 7.72
C VAL A 35 9.15 5.95 6.96
N LYS A 36 10.44 6.31 7.12
CA LYS A 36 11.02 7.47 6.47
C LYS A 36 10.84 7.42 4.95
N GLY A 37 10.42 8.56 4.38
CA GLY A 37 10.27 8.75 2.94
C GLY A 37 8.82 8.62 2.47
N PHE A 38 7.94 8.02 3.27
CA PHE A 38 6.50 8.02 3.06
C PHE A 38 5.88 9.30 3.62
N ARG A 39 5.06 9.97 2.80
CA ARG A 39 4.47 11.27 3.10
C ARG A 39 2.99 11.17 3.44
N SER A 40 2.25 10.43 2.62
CA SER A 40 0.80 10.27 2.77
C SER A 40 0.38 8.95 2.14
N ALA A 41 -0.78 8.44 2.53
CA ALA A 41 -1.38 7.26 1.95
C ALA A 41 -2.87 7.50 1.72
N ARG A 42 -3.40 6.95 0.63
CA ARG A 42 -4.85 6.89 0.40
C ARG A 42 -5.23 5.56 -0.22
N ARG A 43 -6.35 5.02 0.24
CA ARG A 43 -6.90 3.77 -0.27
C ARG A 43 -8.11 4.04 -1.14
N PHE A 44 -8.28 3.23 -2.16
CA PHE A 44 -9.41 3.30 -3.07
C PHE A 44 -9.91 1.90 -3.39
N GLN A 45 -11.21 1.81 -3.60
CA GLN A 45 -11.82 0.69 -4.29
C GLN A 45 -11.95 1.06 -5.77
N LEU A 46 -11.47 0.17 -6.64
CA LEU A 46 -11.47 0.39 -8.07
C LEU A 46 -12.72 -0.22 -8.71
N GLU A 47 -13.36 0.56 -9.56
CA GLU A 47 -14.46 0.15 -10.41
C GLU A 47 -14.04 0.38 -11.88
N PRO A 48 -14.20 -0.62 -12.76
CA PRO A 48 -13.85 -0.45 -14.16
C PRO A 48 -14.81 0.54 -14.82
N VAL A 49 -14.26 1.48 -15.60
CA VAL A 49 -15.05 2.46 -16.37
C VAL A 49 -14.92 2.22 -17.88
N VAL A 50 -13.70 1.91 -18.36
CA VAL A 50 -13.41 1.65 -19.78
C VAL A 50 -12.37 0.52 -19.89
N GLY A 51 -12.51 -0.36 -20.88
CA GLY A 51 -11.60 -1.48 -21.17
C GLY A 51 -12.11 -2.83 -20.67
N GLU A 52 -11.74 -3.91 -21.37
CA GLU A 52 -12.18 -5.28 -21.04
C GLU A 52 -11.30 -5.97 -19.99
N ALA A 53 -10.06 -5.51 -19.80
CA ALA A 53 -9.15 -6.03 -18.79
C ALA A 53 -9.26 -5.20 -17.50
N GLY A 54 -9.99 -5.73 -16.51
CA GLY A 54 -9.93 -5.19 -15.15
C GLY A 54 -8.53 -5.35 -14.55
N LEU A 55 -8.14 -4.44 -13.66
CA LEU A 55 -7.01 -4.72 -12.79
C LEU A 55 -7.33 -6.00 -12.00
N PRO A 56 -6.35 -6.90 -11.77
CA PRO A 56 -6.59 -8.19 -11.13
C PRO A 56 -7.14 -8.06 -9.69
N HIS A 57 -7.08 -6.87 -9.10
CA HIS A 57 -7.37 -6.62 -7.70
C HIS A 57 -8.23 -5.35 -7.54
N ARG A 58 -9.16 -5.39 -6.57
CA ARG A 58 -10.17 -4.34 -6.35
C ARG A 58 -9.71 -3.21 -5.44
N PHE A 59 -8.75 -3.45 -4.56
CA PHE A 59 -8.25 -2.44 -3.63
C PHE A 59 -6.86 -1.98 -4.03
N ILE A 60 -6.68 -0.66 -4.05
CA ILE A 60 -5.40 0.00 -4.27
C ILE A 60 -5.10 0.92 -3.09
N CYS A 61 -3.84 0.94 -2.68
CA CYS A 61 -3.28 1.97 -1.84
C CYS A 61 -2.25 2.76 -2.65
N VAL A 62 -2.37 4.09 -2.62
CA VAL A 62 -1.42 5.02 -3.21
C VAL A 62 -0.71 5.73 -2.06
N TYR A 63 0.59 5.50 -1.98
CA TYR A 63 1.48 6.21 -1.08
C TYR A 63 2.21 7.31 -1.83
N GLU A 64 2.18 8.53 -1.33
CA GLU A 64 3.04 9.60 -1.80
C GLU A 64 4.37 9.55 -1.04
N THR A 65 5.45 9.86 -1.75
CA THR A 65 6.80 9.89 -1.17
C THR A 65 7.41 11.29 -1.27
N ASP A 66 8.19 11.66 -0.27
CA ASP A 66 8.89 12.96 -0.22
C ASP A 66 10.08 13.01 -1.22
N GLY A 67 10.53 11.86 -1.73
CA GLY A 67 11.72 11.68 -2.57
C GLY A 67 11.54 10.62 -3.66
N ASP A 68 12.63 9.91 -3.98
CA ASP A 68 12.57 8.75 -4.88
C ASP A 68 11.82 7.60 -4.20
N PRO A 69 10.74 7.06 -4.78
CA PRO A 69 9.98 5.97 -4.18
C PRO A 69 10.82 4.70 -4.00
N ARG A 70 11.91 4.52 -4.76
CA ARG A 70 12.84 3.40 -4.57
C ARG A 70 13.58 3.50 -3.24
N GLU A 71 13.95 4.70 -2.82
CA GLU A 71 14.62 4.91 -1.53
C GLU A 71 13.65 4.67 -0.38
N ALA A 72 12.40 5.15 -0.49
CA ALA A 72 11.36 4.89 0.50
C ALA A 72 11.07 3.39 0.66
N VAL A 73 10.94 2.65 -0.45
CA VAL A 73 10.78 1.18 -0.41
C VAL A 73 12.01 0.49 0.20
N ALA A 74 13.23 0.99 -0.05
CA ALA A 74 14.42 0.44 0.60
C ALA A 74 14.44 0.70 2.12
N GLU A 75 13.82 1.78 2.61
CA GLU A 75 13.62 1.99 4.06
C GLU A 75 12.54 1.04 4.63
N LEU A 76 11.48 0.73 3.87
CA LEU A 76 10.50 -0.30 4.26
C LEU A 76 11.13 -1.68 4.42
N GLU A 77 11.95 -2.09 3.44
CA GLU A 77 12.69 -3.35 3.49
C GLU A 77 13.59 -3.41 4.73
N ARG A 78 14.33 -2.33 5.02
CA ARG A 78 15.18 -2.26 6.23
C ARG A 78 14.38 -2.32 7.54
N ALA A 79 13.14 -1.84 7.53
CA ALA A 79 12.23 -1.92 8.66
C ALA A 79 11.51 -3.28 8.77
N GLY A 80 11.79 -4.23 7.87
CA GLY A 80 11.13 -5.54 7.83
C GLY A 80 9.74 -5.51 7.20
N MET A 81 9.28 -4.40 6.63
CA MET A 81 7.92 -4.23 6.10
C MET A 81 7.84 -4.29 4.56
N GLY A 82 8.91 -4.73 3.89
CA GLY A 82 8.98 -4.70 2.43
C GLY A 82 8.26 -5.84 1.70
N SER A 83 8.02 -6.95 2.39
CA SER A 83 7.31 -8.11 1.85
C SER A 83 6.36 -8.73 2.87
N ARG A 84 5.46 -9.60 2.39
CA ARG A 84 4.56 -10.37 3.27
C ARG A 84 5.35 -11.23 4.26
N ASP A 85 6.42 -11.85 3.79
CA ASP A 85 7.24 -12.76 4.59
C ASP A 85 8.06 -11.98 5.63
N SER A 86 8.73 -10.89 5.22
CA SER A 86 9.50 -10.06 6.15
C SER A 86 8.61 -9.40 7.21
N TYR A 87 7.38 -9.00 6.84
CA TYR A 87 6.44 -8.41 7.78
C TYR A 87 5.91 -9.46 8.76
N ALA A 88 5.72 -10.70 8.33
CA ALA A 88 5.39 -11.80 9.24
C ALA A 88 6.51 -12.02 10.28
N ASP A 89 7.76 -12.11 9.82
CA ASP A 89 8.94 -12.26 10.68
C ASP A 89 9.05 -11.10 11.69
N LEU A 90 8.78 -9.87 11.25
CA LEU A 90 8.75 -8.69 12.12
C LEU A 90 7.73 -8.87 13.25
N LYS A 91 6.50 -9.30 12.94
CA LYS A 91 5.42 -9.45 13.93
C LYS A 91 5.64 -10.61 14.89
N ASP A 92 6.32 -11.67 14.46
CA ASP A 92 6.73 -12.76 15.37
C ASP A 92 7.72 -12.27 16.44
N SER A 93 8.52 -11.23 16.12
CA SER A 93 9.51 -10.65 17.02
C SER A 93 9.02 -9.47 17.88
N ASP A 94 7.89 -8.85 17.51
CA ASP A 94 7.33 -7.65 18.15
C ASP A 94 5.83 -7.79 18.46
N ALA A 95 5.53 -8.48 19.57
CA ALA A 95 4.16 -8.78 20.01
C ALA A 95 3.30 -7.55 20.41
N GLY A 96 3.86 -6.32 20.39
CA GLY A 96 3.16 -5.09 20.75
C GLY A 96 2.58 -4.30 19.57
N ALA A 97 2.97 -4.62 18.33
CA ALA A 97 2.53 -3.94 17.12
C ALA A 97 1.19 -4.49 16.57
N LEU A 98 0.69 -3.94 15.45
CA LEU A 98 -0.53 -4.43 14.79
C LEU A 98 -0.46 -5.96 14.54
N PRO A 99 -1.35 -6.79 15.13
CA PRO A 99 -1.27 -8.23 14.96
C PRO A 99 -1.57 -8.66 13.52
N LEU A 100 -0.97 -9.79 13.12
CA LEU A 100 -1.32 -10.43 11.85
C LEU A 100 -2.75 -10.95 11.91
N PRO A 101 -3.57 -10.70 10.89
CA PRO A 101 -4.91 -11.26 10.80
C PRO A 101 -4.81 -12.76 10.47
N GLU A 102 -5.82 -13.56 10.86
CA GLU A 102 -5.85 -15.01 10.60
C GLU A 102 -5.73 -15.35 9.10
N TRP A 103 -6.12 -14.42 8.23
CA TRP A 103 -6.08 -14.57 6.77
C TRP A 103 -4.76 -14.13 6.12
N TRP A 104 -3.75 -13.75 6.91
CA TRP A 104 -2.47 -13.22 6.42
C TRP A 104 -1.78 -14.12 5.40
N ASP A 105 -1.85 -15.44 5.57
CA ASP A 105 -1.15 -16.35 4.66
C ASP A 105 -1.79 -16.51 3.29
N GLN A 106 -2.99 -15.96 3.10
CA GLN A 106 -3.76 -16.12 1.87
C GLN A 106 -3.87 -14.80 1.09
N VAL A 107 -3.56 -13.66 1.70
CA VAL A 107 -3.67 -12.35 1.05
C VAL A 107 -2.60 -12.21 -0.02
N GLN A 108 -2.98 -11.60 -1.14
CA GLN A 108 -2.05 -11.31 -2.23
C GLN A 108 -1.82 -9.81 -2.34
N PHE A 109 -0.55 -9.44 -2.49
CA PHE A 109 -0.12 -8.08 -2.74
C PHE A 109 0.74 -8.03 -4.01
N ALA A 110 0.62 -6.93 -4.74
CA ALA A 110 1.60 -6.54 -5.75
C ALA A 110 1.84 -5.03 -5.64
N SER A 111 3.03 -4.57 -6.06
CA SER A 111 3.37 -3.16 -5.91
C SER A 111 4.21 -2.61 -7.06
N TRP A 112 4.12 -1.31 -7.26
CA TRP A 112 4.85 -0.57 -8.29
C TRP A 112 5.30 0.79 -7.77
N ASN A 113 6.48 1.23 -8.21
CA ASN A 113 6.93 2.60 -8.05
C ASN A 113 6.55 3.42 -9.28
N GLY A 114 5.98 4.61 -9.05
CA GLY A 114 5.67 5.59 -10.07
C GLY A 114 6.51 6.84 -9.88
N GLN A 115 7.14 7.31 -10.97
CA GLN A 115 7.86 8.58 -10.99
C GLN A 115 7.11 9.58 -11.85
N PRO A 116 7.01 10.85 -11.45
CA PRO A 116 6.42 11.88 -12.29
C PRO A 116 7.27 12.03 -13.55
N LEU A 117 6.63 11.97 -14.73
CA LEU A 117 7.30 12.18 -16.02
C LEU A 117 7.37 13.65 -16.43
N GLY A 118 6.72 14.54 -15.67
CA GLY A 118 6.66 15.96 -15.95
C GLY A 118 5.94 16.72 -14.84
N GLU A 119 5.67 17.99 -15.10
CA GLU A 119 5.00 18.87 -14.16
C GLU A 119 3.53 18.47 -13.95
N GLU A 120 3.06 18.61 -12.70
CA GLU A 120 1.66 18.45 -12.35
C GLU A 120 0.82 19.50 -13.08
N ARG A 121 -0.30 19.06 -13.68
CA ARG A 121 -1.22 19.95 -14.39
C ARG A 121 -2.54 20.01 -13.63
N HIS A 122 -3.00 21.21 -13.33
CA HIS A 122 -4.28 21.44 -12.69
C HIS A 122 -5.31 21.89 -13.72
N GLY A 123 -6.52 21.32 -13.66
CA GLY A 123 -7.65 21.82 -14.43
C GLY A 123 -8.09 23.22 -13.94
N PRO A 124 -9.02 23.88 -14.66
CA PRO A 124 -9.66 25.08 -14.14
C PRO A 124 -10.30 24.72 -12.78
N ARG A 125 -9.91 25.46 -11.73
CA ARG A 125 -10.52 25.31 -10.40
C ARG A 125 -12.03 25.56 -10.55
N ALA A 126 -12.84 24.68 -9.97
CA ALA A 126 -14.29 24.83 -9.90
C ALA A 126 -14.66 26.05 -9.04
#